data_AF-A0A8S3XGF8-F1
#
_entry.id   AF-A0A8S3XGF8-F1
#
_cell.length_a   1.000
_cell.length_b   1.000
_cell.length_c   1.000
_cell.angle_alpha   90.00
_cell.angle_beta   90.00
_cell.angle_gamma   90.00
#
_symmetry.space_group_name_H-M   'P 1'
#
loop_
_entity.id
_entity.type
_entity.pdbx_description
1 polymer ?
#
loop_
_entity_poly.entity_id
_entity_poly.type
_entity_poly.pdbx_seq_one_letter_code
_entity_poly.pdbx_strand_id
1 'polypeptide(L)'
;MLPVDVENIVLKTFSEFSHAAKKRQDLKECFEFYESKFKEVLRHVPTRWLSLFKALDRVLSSWGPLKKYFLELGVNNCSPAIWAIIKDQKDNPTTETNPTYTELYLYFTHNFMASFQEVLLLLENNATLAFSLHNIMTQFRDTILKKIYDEHFGIKVRMAMNKKYLSDEETQEFKKHALIAYQRAVAYLEKWFQFENSVFRSFSCLDLERGLPTLDQLIELWTLTRSNDTPPEALYSELTILSSVYQSLEGKSVDMWCSFFSKESAPNLLKLVQHVCSIPVSNAFVERIFSVMGNIWTNERNRLGLETVKSELCVFST
;
A
#
# COMPACT_ATOMS: atom_id res chain seq x y z
N MET A 1 -1.66 -20.21 5.51
CA MET A 1 -1.84 -19.99 4.06
C MET A 1 -3.32 -19.98 3.85
N LEU A 2 -3.85 -19.09 3.00
CA LEU A 2 -5.27 -19.17 2.64
C LEU A 2 -5.50 -20.48 1.88
N PRO A 3 -6.68 -21.10 1.99
CA PRO A 3 -7.00 -22.33 1.26
C PRO A 3 -7.15 -22.09 -0.25
N VAL A 4 -7.34 -20.82 -0.66
CA VAL A 4 -7.49 -20.41 -2.07
C VAL A 4 -6.23 -19.66 -2.50
N ASP A 5 -5.59 -20.13 -3.57
CA ASP A 5 -4.44 -19.50 -4.19
C ASP A 5 -4.87 -18.38 -5.15
N VAL A 6 -5.13 -17.20 -4.58
CA VAL A 6 -5.59 -16.01 -5.32
C VAL A 6 -4.59 -15.56 -6.38
N GLU A 7 -3.30 -15.72 -6.13
CA GLU A 7 -2.26 -15.36 -7.11
C GLU A 7 -2.37 -16.24 -8.36
N ASN A 8 -2.46 -17.57 -8.18
CA ASN A 8 -2.63 -18.49 -9.29
C ASN A 8 -3.95 -18.22 -10.05
N ILE A 9 -5.02 -17.85 -9.36
CA ILE A 9 -6.30 -17.49 -10.01
C ILE A 9 -6.13 -16.28 -10.93
N VAL A 10 -5.46 -15.22 -10.46
CA VAL A 10 -5.16 -14.03 -11.27
C VAL A 10 -4.28 -14.39 -12.47
N LEU A 11 -3.24 -15.21 -12.27
CA LEU A 11 -2.34 -15.65 -13.34
C LEU A 11 -3.06 -16.50 -14.40
N LYS A 12 -3.91 -17.44 -13.98
CA LYS A 12 -4.71 -18.27 -14.90
C LYS A 12 -5.74 -17.45 -15.65
N THR A 13 -6.37 -16.48 -14.98
CA THR A 13 -7.31 -15.56 -15.63
C THR A 13 -6.62 -14.76 -16.71
N PHE A 14 -5.44 -14.20 -16.46
CA PHE A 14 -4.68 -13.49 -17.49
C PHE A 14 -4.24 -14.41 -18.64
N SER A 15 -3.70 -15.59 -18.31
CA SER A 15 -3.20 -16.57 -19.28
C SER A 15 -4.28 -17.04 -20.26
N GLU A 16 -5.54 -17.07 -19.85
CA GLU A 16 -6.65 -17.45 -20.72
C GLU A 16 -6.82 -16.49 -21.90
N PHE A 17 -6.56 -15.20 -21.68
CA PHE A 17 -6.77 -14.15 -22.66
C PHE A 17 -5.47 -13.60 -23.28
N SER A 18 -4.29 -14.03 -22.85
CA SER A 18 -3.02 -13.40 -23.27
C SER A 18 -2.64 -13.66 -24.74
N HIS A 19 -3.09 -14.76 -25.34
CA HIS A 19 -2.68 -15.15 -26.71
C HIS A 19 -3.82 -15.52 -27.68
N ALA A 20 -5.09 -15.34 -27.29
CA ALA A 20 -6.22 -15.80 -28.09
C ALA A 20 -7.19 -14.66 -28.41
N ALA A 21 -7.12 -14.16 -29.65
CA ALA A 21 -8.03 -13.10 -30.12
C ALA A 21 -9.50 -13.53 -30.03
N LYS A 22 -9.79 -14.79 -30.36
CA LYS A 22 -11.15 -15.36 -30.24
C LYS A 22 -11.66 -15.30 -28.80
N LYS A 23 -10.89 -15.80 -27.83
CA LYS A 23 -11.28 -15.78 -26.40
C LYS A 23 -11.51 -14.36 -25.87
N ARG A 24 -10.74 -13.37 -26.35
CA ARG A 24 -10.98 -11.95 -26.02
C ARG A 24 -12.29 -11.44 -26.61
N GLN A 25 -12.65 -11.88 -27.82
CA GLN A 25 -13.92 -11.53 -28.44
C GLN A 25 -15.09 -12.14 -27.69
N ASP A 26 -15.01 -13.43 -27.37
CA ASP A 26 -16.00 -14.14 -26.55
C ASP A 26 -16.18 -13.46 -25.17
N LEU A 27 -15.09 -13.00 -24.54
CA LEU A 27 -15.17 -12.20 -23.32
C LEU A 27 -15.87 -10.86 -23.53
N LYS A 28 -15.64 -10.15 -24.66
CA LYS A 28 -16.33 -8.88 -24.94
C LYS A 28 -17.83 -9.06 -25.05
N GLU A 29 -18.30 -10.15 -25.66
CA GLU A 29 -19.72 -10.49 -25.73
C GLU A 29 -20.31 -10.67 -24.31
N CYS A 30 -19.53 -11.24 -23.38
CA CYS A 30 -19.93 -11.28 -21.97
C CYS A 30 -20.02 -9.88 -21.35
N PHE A 31 -19.09 -8.97 -21.64
CA PHE A 31 -19.16 -7.58 -21.15
C PHE A 31 -20.39 -6.83 -21.68
N GLU A 32 -20.74 -7.05 -22.96
CA GLU A 32 -21.94 -6.51 -23.60
C GLU A 32 -23.21 -7.02 -22.92
N PHE A 33 -23.26 -8.31 -22.57
CA PHE A 33 -24.37 -8.89 -21.80
C PHE A 33 -24.59 -8.20 -20.43
N TYR A 34 -23.51 -7.78 -19.77
CA TYR A 34 -23.57 -7.04 -18.49
C TYR A 34 -23.67 -5.52 -18.68
N GLU A 35 -23.89 -5.02 -19.90
CA GLU A 35 -23.93 -3.58 -20.24
C GLU A 35 -22.70 -2.81 -19.69
N SER A 36 -21.55 -3.48 -19.68
CA SER A 36 -20.34 -3.01 -18.99
C SER A 36 -19.22 -2.69 -19.98
N LYS A 37 -18.44 -1.64 -19.71
CA LYS A 37 -17.30 -1.28 -20.56
C LYS A 37 -16.22 -2.36 -20.48
N PHE A 38 -15.79 -2.86 -21.65
CA PHE A 38 -14.68 -3.82 -21.73
C PHE A 38 -13.41 -3.28 -21.06
N LYS A 39 -12.82 -4.12 -20.20
CA LYS A 39 -11.54 -3.86 -19.55
C LYS A 39 -10.64 -5.07 -19.74
N GLU A 40 -9.44 -4.85 -20.28
CA GLU A 40 -8.45 -5.92 -20.43
C GLU A 40 -8.07 -6.52 -19.07
N VAL A 41 -7.83 -7.82 -19.02
CA VAL A 41 -7.29 -8.46 -17.81
C VAL A 41 -5.84 -8.02 -17.63
N LEU A 42 -5.49 -7.57 -16.43
CA LEU A 42 -4.13 -7.13 -16.13
C LEU A 42 -3.23 -8.31 -15.77
N ARG A 43 -1.99 -8.26 -16.25
CA ARG A 43 -0.96 -9.23 -15.88
C ARG A 43 -0.42 -8.93 -14.48
N HIS A 44 -0.40 -9.95 -13.64
CA HIS A 44 0.40 -9.95 -12.42
C HIS A 44 1.83 -10.44 -12.72
N VAL A 45 2.83 -9.79 -12.12
CA VAL A 45 4.25 -10.16 -12.18
C VAL A 45 4.65 -10.71 -10.80
N PRO A 46 4.93 -12.02 -10.66
CA PRO A 46 5.19 -12.64 -9.35
C PRO A 46 6.33 -11.99 -8.56
N THR A 47 7.38 -11.52 -9.25
CA THR A 47 8.51 -10.81 -8.63
C THR A 47 8.16 -9.40 -8.14
N ARG A 48 6.99 -8.88 -8.50
CA ARG A 48 6.45 -7.59 -8.06
C ARG A 48 5.10 -7.83 -7.41
N TRP A 49 5.14 -8.29 -6.15
CA TRP A 49 3.94 -8.67 -5.40
C TRP A 49 2.84 -7.58 -5.39
N LEU A 50 3.20 -6.29 -5.49
CA LEU A 50 2.24 -5.17 -5.61
C LEU A 50 1.38 -5.20 -6.88
N SER A 51 1.86 -5.82 -7.95
CA SER A 51 1.07 -5.95 -9.18
C SER A 51 -0.13 -6.88 -8.99
N LEU A 52 -0.12 -7.75 -7.96
CA LEU A 52 -1.24 -8.64 -7.66
C LEU A 52 -2.47 -7.84 -7.22
N PHE A 53 -2.31 -6.76 -6.45
CA PHE A 53 -3.44 -5.95 -6.01
C PHE A 53 -4.18 -5.35 -7.20
N LYS A 54 -3.45 -4.66 -8.10
CA LYS A 54 -4.03 -4.05 -9.31
C LYS A 54 -4.66 -5.11 -10.24
N ALA A 55 -4.03 -6.27 -10.36
CA ALA A 55 -4.56 -7.35 -11.19
C ALA A 55 -5.83 -7.98 -10.59
N LEU A 56 -5.86 -8.22 -9.28
CA LEU A 56 -7.03 -8.72 -8.57
C LEU A 56 -8.17 -7.69 -8.58
N ASP A 57 -7.87 -6.41 -8.40
CA ASP A 57 -8.83 -5.31 -8.53
C ASP A 57 -9.48 -5.31 -9.92
N ARG A 58 -8.69 -5.49 -10.98
CA ARG A 58 -9.22 -5.65 -12.34
C ARG A 58 -10.14 -6.87 -12.45
N VAL A 59 -9.72 -8.03 -11.96
CA VAL A 59 -10.52 -9.27 -11.97
C VAL A 59 -11.85 -9.06 -11.26
N LEU A 60 -11.83 -8.48 -10.05
CA LEU A 60 -13.03 -8.23 -9.26
C LEU A 60 -13.96 -7.17 -9.90
N SER A 61 -13.39 -6.14 -10.53
CA SER A 61 -14.16 -5.10 -11.24
C SER A 61 -14.84 -5.61 -12.52
N SER A 62 -14.39 -6.75 -13.04
CA SER A 62 -14.89 -7.42 -14.24
C SER A 62 -15.46 -8.80 -13.93
N TRP A 63 -15.77 -9.07 -12.65
CA TRP A 63 -15.98 -10.45 -12.19
C TRP A 63 -17.25 -11.08 -12.78
N GLY A 64 -18.33 -10.31 -12.95
CA GLY A 64 -19.56 -10.80 -13.61
C GLY A 64 -19.28 -11.35 -15.02
N PRO A 65 -18.78 -10.51 -15.96
CA PRO A 65 -18.40 -10.96 -17.30
C PRO A 65 -17.40 -12.12 -17.31
N LEU A 66 -16.34 -12.06 -16.48
CA LEU A 66 -15.33 -13.12 -16.41
C LEU A 66 -15.94 -14.44 -15.94
N LYS A 67 -16.77 -14.40 -14.90
CA LYS A 67 -17.45 -15.56 -14.35
C LYS A 67 -18.39 -16.20 -15.39
N LYS A 68 -19.20 -15.40 -16.08
CA LYS A 68 -20.07 -15.88 -17.18
C LYS A 68 -19.25 -16.62 -18.23
N TYR A 69 -18.17 -16.02 -18.71
CA TYR A 69 -17.26 -16.65 -19.68
C TYR A 69 -16.71 -18.01 -19.17
N PHE A 70 -16.22 -18.06 -17.93
CA PHE A 70 -15.66 -19.32 -17.39
C PHE A 70 -16.72 -20.39 -17.13
N LEU A 71 -17.95 -20.01 -16.77
CA LEU A 71 -19.07 -20.94 -16.66
C LEU A 71 -19.46 -21.52 -18.02
N GLU A 72 -19.49 -20.68 -19.06
CA GLU A 72 -19.79 -21.10 -20.45
C GLU A 72 -18.69 -22.01 -21.05
N LEU A 73 -17.42 -21.80 -20.68
CA LEU A 73 -16.33 -22.72 -21.02
C LEU A 73 -16.53 -24.13 -20.44
N GLY A 74 -17.10 -24.21 -19.24
CA GLY A 74 -17.35 -25.44 -18.51
C GLY A 74 -16.10 -26.09 -17.90
N VAL A 75 -16.33 -27.13 -17.07
CA VAL A 75 -15.30 -27.82 -16.26
C VAL A 75 -14.12 -28.36 -17.08
N ASN A 76 -14.36 -28.79 -18.32
CA ASN A 76 -13.34 -29.45 -19.13
C ASN A 76 -12.37 -28.46 -19.78
N ASN A 77 -12.78 -27.20 -19.97
CA ASN A 77 -11.97 -26.18 -20.65
C ASN A 77 -11.52 -25.06 -19.71
N CYS A 78 -12.18 -24.90 -18.56
CA CYS A 78 -11.79 -23.94 -17.54
C CYS A 78 -10.60 -24.45 -16.73
N SER A 79 -9.70 -23.56 -16.31
CA SER A 79 -8.64 -23.91 -15.36
C SER A 79 -9.25 -24.49 -14.08
N PRO A 80 -8.72 -25.61 -13.53
CA PRO A 80 -9.22 -26.20 -12.29
C PRO A 80 -9.23 -25.22 -11.11
N ALA A 81 -8.24 -24.32 -11.05
CA ALA A 81 -8.15 -23.30 -10.01
C ALA A 81 -9.31 -22.29 -10.07
N ILE A 82 -9.72 -21.89 -11.27
CA ILE A 82 -10.85 -20.97 -11.47
C ILE A 82 -12.17 -21.71 -11.28
N TRP A 83 -12.28 -22.92 -11.86
CA TRP A 83 -13.50 -23.73 -11.77
C TRP A 83 -13.86 -24.05 -10.32
N ALA A 84 -12.86 -24.33 -9.47
CA ALA A 84 -13.06 -24.59 -8.05
C ALA A 84 -13.80 -23.46 -7.29
N ILE A 85 -13.77 -22.23 -7.80
CA ILE A 85 -14.40 -21.05 -7.18
C ILE A 85 -15.85 -20.87 -7.66
N ILE A 86 -16.10 -21.17 -8.93
CA ILE A 86 -17.36 -20.84 -9.63
C ILE A 86 -18.30 -22.03 -9.81
N LYS A 87 -17.81 -23.27 -9.62
CA LYS A 87 -18.55 -24.51 -9.91
C LYS A 87 -19.93 -24.58 -9.24
N ASP A 88 -20.07 -24.05 -8.03
CA ASP A 88 -21.29 -24.16 -7.23
C ASP A 88 -22.39 -23.20 -7.71
N GLN A 89 -22.08 -22.32 -8.69
CA GLN A 89 -23.02 -21.38 -9.30
C GLN A 89 -23.57 -21.88 -10.65
N LYS A 90 -23.20 -23.10 -11.08
CA LYS A 90 -23.66 -23.69 -12.34
C LYS A 90 -25.16 -23.99 -12.34
N ASP A 91 -25.68 -24.52 -11.23
CA ASP A 91 -27.07 -24.99 -11.12
C ASP A 91 -27.98 -24.02 -10.35
N ASN A 92 -27.38 -23.09 -9.62
CA ASN A 92 -28.08 -22.04 -8.90
C ASN A 92 -27.31 -20.74 -9.16
N PRO A 93 -27.61 -20.01 -10.26
CA PRO A 93 -26.97 -18.75 -10.55
C PRO A 93 -27.40 -17.80 -9.44
N THR A 94 -26.61 -17.78 -8.37
CA THR A 94 -26.69 -16.70 -7.40
C THR A 94 -26.52 -15.45 -8.26
N THR A 95 -27.59 -14.66 -8.31
CA THR A 95 -27.55 -13.33 -8.90
C THR A 95 -26.29 -12.65 -8.38
N GLU A 96 -25.71 -11.72 -9.14
CA GLU A 96 -24.44 -11.02 -8.86
C GLU A 96 -24.22 -10.54 -7.40
N THR A 97 -25.26 -10.56 -6.59
CA THR A 97 -25.36 -10.14 -5.20
C THR A 97 -24.80 -11.11 -4.13
N ASN A 98 -24.66 -12.42 -4.39
CA ASN A 98 -24.23 -13.39 -3.35
C ASN A 98 -22.97 -14.18 -3.77
N PRO A 99 -21.78 -13.84 -3.27
CA PRO A 99 -20.57 -14.58 -3.60
C PRO A 99 -20.55 -16.00 -2.99
N THR A 100 -19.99 -17.00 -3.66
CA THR A 100 -19.76 -18.33 -3.05
C THR A 100 -18.82 -18.23 -1.85
N TYR A 101 -18.81 -19.27 -1.01
CA TYR A 101 -17.83 -19.43 0.06
C TYR A 101 -16.39 -19.21 -0.44
N THR A 102 -16.03 -19.81 -1.58
CA THR A 102 -14.69 -19.71 -2.14
C THR A 102 -14.40 -18.31 -2.71
N GLU A 103 -15.40 -17.62 -3.26
CA GLU A 103 -15.27 -16.24 -3.75
C GLU A 103 -14.95 -15.25 -2.62
N LEU A 104 -15.34 -15.54 -1.38
CA LEU A 104 -15.01 -14.69 -0.23
C LEU A 104 -13.50 -14.51 -0.06
N TYR A 105 -12.68 -15.51 -0.42
CA TYR A 105 -11.22 -15.39 -0.35
C TYR A 105 -10.66 -14.37 -1.35
N LEU A 106 -11.30 -14.19 -2.53
CA LEU A 106 -10.92 -13.16 -3.48
C LEU A 106 -11.19 -11.75 -2.90
N TYR A 107 -12.40 -11.55 -2.37
CA TYR A 107 -12.79 -10.27 -1.76
C TYR A 107 -11.98 -9.94 -0.51
N PHE A 108 -11.70 -10.94 0.33
CA PHE A 108 -10.84 -10.79 1.48
C PHE A 108 -9.42 -10.41 1.07
N THR A 109 -8.83 -11.12 0.11
CA THR A 109 -7.46 -10.85 -0.34
C THR A 109 -7.35 -9.45 -0.91
N HIS A 110 -8.34 -9.00 -1.69
CA HIS A 110 -8.40 -7.62 -2.19
C HIS A 110 -8.45 -6.60 -1.04
N ASN A 111 -9.35 -6.76 -0.08
CA ASN A 111 -9.47 -5.85 1.08
C ASN A 111 -8.22 -5.86 1.97
N PHE A 112 -7.62 -7.04 2.17
CA PHE A 112 -6.37 -7.22 2.91
C PHE A 112 -5.24 -6.45 2.22
N MET A 113 -5.04 -6.68 0.91
CA MET A 113 -4.00 -6.02 0.12
C MET A 113 -4.22 -4.52 -0.02
N ALA A 114 -5.48 -4.05 -0.07
CA ALA A 114 -5.79 -2.62 -0.10
C ALA A 114 -5.18 -1.88 1.09
N SER A 115 -5.19 -2.50 2.28
CA SER A 115 -4.61 -1.93 3.50
C SER A 115 -3.10 -1.69 3.36
N PHE A 116 -2.39 -2.60 2.66
CA PHE A 116 -0.97 -2.44 2.37
C PHE A 116 -0.74 -1.40 1.28
N GLN A 117 -1.56 -1.42 0.23
CA GLN A 117 -1.45 -0.50 -0.89
C GLN A 117 -1.60 0.96 -0.46
N GLU A 118 -2.54 1.25 0.45
CA GLU A 118 -2.74 2.60 1.00
C GLU A 118 -1.47 3.11 1.69
N VAL A 119 -0.86 2.29 2.55
CA VAL A 119 0.35 2.66 3.29
C VAL A 119 1.56 2.77 2.37
N LEU A 120 1.70 1.87 1.40
CA LEU A 120 2.79 1.95 0.43
C LEU A 120 2.73 3.22 -0.40
N LEU A 121 1.55 3.63 -0.87
CA LEU A 121 1.39 4.88 -1.60
C LEU A 121 1.78 6.10 -0.74
N LEU A 122 1.51 6.06 0.57
CA LEU A 122 1.98 7.08 1.50
C LEU A 122 3.51 7.06 1.60
N LEU A 123 4.12 5.90 1.79
CA LEU A 123 5.59 5.79 1.94
C LEU A 123 6.37 6.08 0.65
N GLU A 124 5.78 5.81 -0.51
CA GLU A 124 6.36 6.10 -1.82
C GLU A 124 6.20 7.58 -2.23
N ASN A 125 5.36 8.34 -1.54
CA ASN A 125 5.15 9.75 -1.80
C ASN A 125 6.43 10.57 -1.50
N ASN A 126 6.80 11.45 -2.43
CA ASN A 126 7.97 12.33 -2.32
C ASN A 126 7.91 13.28 -1.12
N ALA A 127 6.71 13.58 -0.64
CA ALA A 127 6.48 14.50 0.46
C ALA A 127 6.51 13.82 1.84
N THR A 128 6.66 12.49 1.92
CA THR A 128 6.63 11.78 3.19
C THR A 128 7.97 11.91 3.91
N LEU A 129 7.90 12.42 5.13
CA LEU A 129 9.08 12.78 5.93
C LEU A 129 9.34 11.75 7.02
N ALA A 130 10.60 11.65 7.46
CA ALA A 130 11.02 10.69 8.47
C ALA A 130 10.28 10.85 9.80
N PHE A 131 9.90 12.07 10.18
CA PHE A 131 9.11 12.32 11.39
C PHE A 131 7.66 11.83 11.30
N SER A 132 7.14 11.58 10.09
CA SER A 132 5.80 10.99 9.91
C SER A 132 5.82 9.46 9.88
N LEU A 133 6.97 8.84 9.61
CA LEU A 133 7.08 7.40 9.35
C LEU A 133 6.58 6.54 10.51
N HIS A 134 7.00 6.86 11.75
CA HIS A 134 6.58 6.09 12.91
C HIS A 134 5.07 6.08 13.10
N ASN A 135 4.44 7.25 12.92
CA ASN A 135 2.99 7.38 13.04
C ASN A 135 2.25 6.61 11.94
N ILE A 136 2.73 6.67 10.69
CA ILE A 136 2.17 5.91 9.56
C ILE A 136 2.21 4.41 9.85
N MET A 137 3.37 3.90 10.28
CA MET A 137 3.54 2.47 10.57
C MET A 137 2.69 2.03 11.76
N THR A 138 2.63 2.82 12.82
CA THR A 138 1.81 2.53 14.02
C THR A 138 0.33 2.49 13.65
N GLN A 139 -0.17 3.49 12.91
CA GLN A 139 -1.55 3.50 12.41
C GLN A 139 -1.86 2.30 11.52
N PHE A 140 -0.90 1.87 10.69
CA PHE A 140 -1.05 0.69 9.86
C PHE A 140 -1.24 -0.59 10.69
N ARG A 141 -0.34 -0.84 11.64
CA ARG A 141 -0.42 -1.98 12.55
C ARG A 141 -1.73 -1.96 13.35
N ASP A 142 -2.06 -0.81 13.94
CA ASP A 142 -3.24 -0.66 14.79
C ASP A 142 -4.54 -0.83 13.99
N THR A 143 -4.55 -0.43 12.71
CA THR A 143 -5.67 -0.69 11.80
C THR A 143 -5.86 -2.19 11.56
N ILE A 144 -4.79 -2.96 11.35
CA ILE A 144 -4.88 -4.42 11.19
C ILE A 144 -5.34 -5.07 12.51
N LEU A 145 -4.77 -4.67 13.64
CA LEU A 145 -5.19 -5.15 14.97
C LEU A 145 -6.67 -4.87 15.24
N LYS A 146 -7.15 -3.68 14.88
CA LYS A 146 -8.57 -3.33 14.97
C LYS A 146 -9.42 -4.23 14.07
N LYS A 147 -8.98 -4.54 12.85
CA LYS A 147 -9.68 -5.49 11.96
C LYS A 147 -9.73 -6.91 12.55
N ILE A 148 -8.70 -7.34 13.29
CA ILE A 148 -8.70 -8.61 14.03
C ILE A 148 -9.75 -8.56 15.15
N TYR A 149 -9.70 -7.52 15.99
CA TYR A 149 -10.60 -7.36 17.14
C TYR A 149 -12.08 -7.26 16.72
N ASP A 150 -12.37 -6.48 15.68
CA ASP A 150 -13.73 -6.28 15.15
C ASP A 150 -14.20 -7.43 14.23
N GLU A 151 -13.38 -8.47 14.04
CA GLU A 151 -13.56 -9.54 13.04
C GLU A 151 -13.99 -8.98 11.66
N HIS A 152 -13.26 -7.99 11.17
CA HIS A 152 -13.57 -7.27 9.95
C HIS A 152 -12.73 -7.73 8.75
N PHE A 153 -13.37 -8.41 7.80
CA PHE A 153 -12.72 -9.03 6.63
C PHE A 153 -13.05 -8.34 5.29
N GLY A 154 -13.63 -7.14 5.34
CA GLY A 154 -14.11 -6.39 4.18
C GLY A 154 -15.63 -6.37 4.07
N ILE A 155 -16.17 -5.31 3.48
CA ILE A 155 -17.62 -5.06 3.44
C ILE A 155 -18.37 -6.14 2.67
N LYS A 156 -17.89 -6.56 1.49
CA LYS A 156 -18.55 -7.62 0.73
C LYS A 156 -18.60 -8.95 1.49
N VAL A 157 -17.56 -9.29 2.23
CA VAL A 157 -17.53 -10.49 3.08
C VAL A 157 -18.52 -10.37 4.23
N ARG A 158 -18.56 -9.22 4.91
CA ARG A 158 -19.54 -8.95 5.98
C ARG A 158 -20.99 -9.03 5.46
N MET A 159 -21.27 -8.47 4.29
CA MET A 159 -22.59 -8.55 3.66
C MET A 159 -22.97 -9.99 3.32
N ALA A 160 -22.03 -10.79 2.79
CA ALA A 160 -22.25 -12.20 2.49
C ALA A 160 -22.62 -12.99 3.75
N MET A 161 -21.85 -12.83 4.83
CA MET A 161 -22.12 -13.49 6.12
C MET A 161 -23.48 -13.08 6.71
N ASN A 162 -23.89 -11.81 6.57
CA ASN A 162 -25.17 -11.33 7.10
C ASN A 162 -26.40 -11.90 6.38
N LYS A 163 -26.25 -12.32 5.12
CA LYS A 163 -27.34 -12.89 4.31
C LYS A 163 -27.66 -14.36 4.64
N LYS A 164 -26.85 -15.02 5.49
CA LYS A 164 -27.09 -16.37 6.03
C LYS A 164 -27.36 -17.47 4.98
N TYR A 165 -26.78 -17.36 3.79
CA TYR A 165 -26.82 -18.45 2.79
C TYR A 165 -25.61 -19.40 2.89
N LEU A 166 -24.60 -19.02 3.67
CA LEU A 166 -23.43 -19.85 3.99
C LEU A 166 -23.70 -20.62 5.27
N SER A 167 -23.11 -21.82 5.40
CA SER A 167 -23.22 -22.57 6.66
C SER A 167 -22.44 -21.89 7.78
N ASP A 168 -22.81 -22.19 9.03
CA ASP A 168 -22.06 -21.71 10.18
C ASP A 168 -20.63 -22.27 10.17
N GLU A 169 -20.44 -23.52 9.73
CA GLU A 169 -19.15 -24.18 9.60
C GLU A 169 -18.25 -23.46 8.59
N GLU A 170 -18.76 -23.15 7.40
CA GLU A 170 -18.05 -22.38 6.36
C GLU A 170 -17.68 -20.98 6.89
N THR A 171 -18.61 -20.32 7.56
CA THR A 171 -18.39 -18.98 8.10
C THR A 171 -17.26 -18.99 9.14
N GLN A 172 -17.27 -19.94 10.07
CA GLN A 172 -16.23 -20.06 11.10
C GLN A 172 -14.87 -20.47 10.50
N GLU A 173 -14.87 -21.38 9.52
CA GLU A 173 -13.65 -21.78 8.83
C GLU A 173 -13.00 -20.60 8.10
N PHE A 174 -13.79 -19.83 7.34
CA PHE A 174 -13.30 -18.62 6.67
C PHE A 174 -12.72 -17.62 7.67
N LYS A 175 -13.45 -17.34 8.77
CA LYS A 175 -12.99 -16.39 9.80
C LYS A 175 -11.63 -16.81 10.36
N LYS A 176 -11.48 -18.10 10.70
CA LYS A 176 -10.21 -18.66 11.17
C LYS A 176 -9.08 -18.40 10.17
N HIS A 177 -9.29 -18.69 8.88
CA HIS A 177 -8.26 -18.45 7.85
C HIS A 177 -7.91 -16.97 7.70
N ALA A 178 -8.91 -16.10 7.69
CA ALA A 178 -8.72 -14.66 7.53
C ALA A 178 -8.01 -14.04 8.75
N LEU A 179 -8.36 -14.45 9.97
CA LEU A 179 -7.68 -14.02 11.20
C LEU A 179 -6.22 -14.45 11.22
N ILE A 180 -5.92 -15.70 10.82
CA ILE A 180 -4.53 -16.18 10.71
C ILE A 180 -3.73 -15.33 9.70
N ALA A 181 -4.36 -14.91 8.59
CA ALA A 181 -3.70 -14.05 7.61
C ALA A 181 -3.37 -12.65 8.20
N TYR A 182 -4.31 -12.01 8.91
CA TYR A 182 -4.02 -10.75 9.60
C TYR A 182 -2.97 -10.89 10.70
N GLN A 183 -3.02 -11.94 11.51
CA GLN A 183 -2.03 -12.19 12.56
C GLN A 183 -0.62 -12.34 11.99
N ARG A 184 -0.50 -13.04 10.86
CA ARG A 184 0.78 -13.16 10.14
C ARG A 184 1.27 -11.82 9.61
N ALA A 185 0.37 -10.96 9.13
CA ALA A 185 0.70 -9.61 8.70
C ALA A 185 1.25 -8.77 9.86
N VAL A 186 0.56 -8.76 11.00
CA VAL A 186 1.02 -8.05 12.21
C VAL A 186 2.40 -8.57 12.66
N ALA A 187 2.56 -9.90 12.77
CA ALA A 187 3.84 -10.49 13.15
C ALA A 187 4.97 -10.15 12.17
N TYR A 188 4.67 -10.03 10.87
CA TYR A 188 5.64 -9.59 9.88
C TYR A 188 6.01 -8.11 10.08
N LEU A 189 5.03 -7.23 10.32
CA LEU A 189 5.28 -5.82 10.60
C LEU A 189 6.14 -5.65 11.86
N GLU A 190 5.80 -6.33 12.94
CA GLU A 190 6.54 -6.25 14.21
C GLU A 190 7.95 -6.84 14.12
N LYS A 191 8.16 -7.81 13.23
CA LYS A 191 9.48 -8.35 12.95
C LYS A 191 10.39 -7.34 12.24
N TRP A 192 9.86 -6.57 11.31
CA TRP A 192 10.66 -5.71 10.42
C TRP A 192 10.67 -4.24 10.83
N PHE A 193 9.68 -3.79 11.61
CA PHE A 193 9.60 -2.44 12.14
C PHE A 193 9.56 -2.47 13.66
N GLN A 194 10.56 -1.84 14.29
CA GLN A 194 10.68 -1.80 15.75
C GLN A 194 9.73 -0.75 16.33
N PHE A 195 8.48 -1.11 16.61
CA PHE A 195 7.49 -0.15 17.08
C PHE A 195 7.82 0.50 18.44
N GLU A 196 8.45 -0.22 19.37
CA GLU A 196 8.68 0.31 20.72
C GLU A 196 9.88 1.28 20.78
N ASN A 197 10.97 0.90 20.10
CA ASN A 197 12.29 1.55 20.20
C ASN A 197 12.76 2.16 18.87
N SER A 198 11.83 2.55 18.00
CA SER A 198 12.17 3.16 16.71
C SER A 198 12.80 4.54 16.90
N VAL A 199 13.92 4.82 16.23
CA VAL A 199 14.46 6.19 16.14
C VAL A 199 13.45 7.14 15.48
N PHE A 200 12.62 6.64 14.56
CA PHE A 200 11.55 7.43 13.93
C PHE A 200 10.48 7.89 14.94
N ARG A 201 10.37 7.25 16.11
CA ARG A 201 9.49 7.70 17.18
C ARG A 201 9.98 9.02 17.75
N SER A 202 11.28 9.16 18.02
CA SER A 202 11.87 10.41 18.51
C SER A 202 11.76 11.54 17.48
N PHE A 203 11.75 11.21 16.18
CA PHE A 203 11.55 12.20 15.11
C PHE A 203 10.14 12.80 15.11
N SER A 204 9.14 12.05 15.57
CA SER A 204 7.72 12.47 15.51
C SER A 204 7.41 13.75 16.28
N CYS A 205 8.27 14.19 17.19
CA CYS A 205 8.13 15.47 17.88
C CYS A 205 8.19 16.69 16.92
N LEU A 206 8.74 16.51 15.72
CA LEU A 206 8.78 17.54 14.68
C LEU A 206 7.50 17.61 13.83
N ASP A 207 6.53 16.72 14.05
CA ASP A 207 5.22 16.77 13.38
C ASP A 207 4.33 17.84 14.02
N LEU A 208 4.50 19.09 13.58
CA LEU A 208 3.81 20.26 14.13
C LEU A 208 2.28 20.19 13.96
N GLU A 209 1.73 19.34 13.10
CA GLU A 209 0.28 19.13 13.01
C GLU A 209 -0.28 18.40 14.23
N ARG A 210 0.57 17.69 14.98
CA ARG A 210 0.20 16.93 16.19
C ARG A 210 0.48 17.67 17.48
N GLY A 211 1.18 18.79 17.41
CA GLY A 211 1.52 19.63 18.55
C GLY A 211 2.96 20.10 18.52
N LEU A 212 3.28 20.97 19.48
CA LEU A 212 4.63 21.47 19.68
C LEU A 212 5.53 20.41 20.34
N PRO A 213 6.81 20.32 19.94
CA PRO A 213 7.77 19.50 20.65
C PRO A 213 8.03 20.04 22.06
N THR A 214 8.28 19.14 23.01
CA THR A 214 8.81 19.52 24.32
C THR A 214 10.33 19.72 24.25
N LEU A 215 10.90 20.45 25.20
CA LEU A 215 12.36 20.60 25.28
C LEU A 215 13.05 19.23 25.42
N ASP A 216 12.53 18.34 26.27
CA ASP A 216 13.08 17.00 26.48
C ASP A 216 13.10 16.17 25.18
N GLN A 217 12.05 16.26 24.35
CA GLN A 217 12.00 15.60 23.05
C GLN A 217 13.07 16.14 22.08
N LEU A 218 13.32 17.46 22.10
CA LEU A 218 14.36 18.07 21.27
C LEU A 218 15.77 17.73 21.76
N ILE A 219 15.97 17.64 23.08
CA ILE A 219 17.23 17.18 23.67
C ILE A 219 17.50 15.73 23.28
N GLU A 220 16.51 14.85 23.40
CA GLU A 220 16.60 13.46 22.94
C GLU A 220 16.99 13.41 21.46
N LEU A 221 16.28 14.15 20.61
CA LEU A 221 16.57 14.22 19.18
C LEU A 221 17.99 14.75 18.88
N TRP A 222 18.45 15.75 19.62
CA TRP A 222 19.80 16.30 19.47
C TRP A 222 20.86 15.25 19.79
N THR A 223 20.71 14.53 20.91
CA THR A 223 21.66 13.48 21.30
C THR A 223 21.73 12.36 20.28
N LEU A 224 20.59 11.98 19.68
CA LEU A 224 20.50 10.96 18.64
C LEU A 224 21.16 11.37 17.32
N THR A 225 21.04 12.64 16.93
CA THR A 225 21.47 13.11 15.59
C THR A 225 22.89 13.68 15.55
N ARG A 226 23.45 14.08 16.70
CA ARG A 226 24.72 14.85 16.77
C ARG A 226 25.78 14.25 17.70
N SER A 227 25.75 12.95 17.96
CA SER A 227 26.84 12.22 18.64
C SER A 227 27.22 12.76 20.02
N ASN A 228 26.24 12.90 20.92
CA ASN A 228 26.43 13.28 22.34
C ASN A 228 26.94 14.70 22.62
N ASP A 229 26.91 15.61 21.65
CA ASP A 229 27.11 17.04 21.92
C ASP A 229 26.02 17.55 22.88
N THR A 230 26.41 18.35 23.88
CA THR A 230 25.44 19.03 24.74
C THR A 230 24.62 20.02 23.90
N PRO A 231 23.27 19.97 23.92
CA PRO A 231 22.44 20.92 23.20
C PRO A 231 22.69 22.34 23.71
N PRO A 232 22.81 23.34 22.82
CA PRO A 232 22.96 24.73 23.23
C PRO A 232 21.74 25.25 24.00
N GLU A 233 21.96 26.09 25.01
CA GLU A 233 20.88 26.77 25.77
C GLU A 233 19.93 27.56 24.85
N ALA A 234 20.47 28.08 23.73
CA ALA A 234 19.70 28.78 22.70
C ALA A 234 18.54 27.93 22.13
N LEU A 235 18.61 26.59 22.19
CA LEU A 235 17.53 25.72 21.77
C LEU A 235 16.23 25.99 22.55
N TYR A 236 16.33 26.29 23.85
CA TYR A 236 15.17 26.64 24.69
C TYR A 236 14.55 27.97 24.25
N SER A 237 15.38 28.99 23.98
CA SER A 237 14.88 30.27 23.48
C SER A 237 14.20 30.12 22.11
N GLU A 238 14.74 29.29 21.23
CA GLU A 238 14.18 29.03 19.90
C GLU A 238 12.82 28.32 19.99
N LEU A 239 12.70 27.35 20.91
CA LEU A 239 11.43 26.68 21.20
C LEU A 239 10.37 27.66 21.76
N THR A 240 10.80 28.61 22.59
CA THR A 240 9.91 29.64 23.13
C THR A 240 9.37 30.54 22.01
N ILE A 241 10.21 30.92 21.05
CA ILE A 241 9.79 31.68 19.87
C ILE A 241 8.80 30.88 19.04
N LEU A 242 9.11 29.61 18.70
CA LEU A 242 8.20 28.71 17.99
C LEU A 242 6.83 28.64 18.67
N SER A 243 6.82 28.49 20.00
CA SER A 243 5.58 28.43 20.78
C SER A 243 4.74 29.70 20.67
N SER A 244 5.38 30.87 20.61
CA SER A 244 4.70 32.16 20.49
C SER A 244 4.03 32.38 19.13
N VAL A 245 4.58 31.80 18.06
CA VAL A 245 4.09 31.97 16.68
C VAL A 245 3.32 30.75 16.14
N TYR A 246 3.26 29.64 16.88
CA TYR A 246 2.70 28.36 16.45
C TYR A 246 1.30 28.46 15.81
N GLN A 247 0.38 29.21 16.42
CA GLN A 247 -1.00 29.37 15.92
C GLN A 247 -1.08 30.19 14.62
N SER A 248 -0.02 30.92 14.28
CA SER A 248 0.07 31.73 13.05
C SER A 248 0.86 31.05 11.92
N LEU A 249 1.34 29.83 12.14
CA LEU A 249 2.05 29.07 11.11
C LEU A 249 1.08 28.62 10.02
N GLU A 250 1.51 28.79 8.78
CA GLU A 250 0.75 28.40 7.60
C GLU A 250 1.28 27.09 7.01
N GLY A 251 0.43 26.38 6.26
CA GLY A 251 0.81 25.15 5.56
C GLY A 251 0.57 23.87 6.36
N LYS A 252 1.14 22.77 5.88
CA LYS A 252 1.07 21.43 6.49
C LYS A 252 2.46 20.81 6.57
N SER A 253 2.68 19.92 7.52
CA SER A 253 3.91 19.15 7.65
C SER A 253 5.18 20.04 7.61
N VAL A 254 6.08 19.86 6.63
CA VAL A 254 7.28 20.69 6.47
C VAL A 254 7.00 22.15 6.16
N ASP A 255 5.86 22.47 5.54
CA ASP A 255 5.54 23.86 5.18
C ASP A 255 5.36 24.74 6.42
N MET A 256 4.91 24.17 7.54
CA MET A 256 4.84 24.88 8.82
C MET A 256 6.24 25.28 9.31
N TRP A 257 7.23 24.39 9.13
CA TRP A 257 8.63 24.70 9.43
C TRP A 257 9.19 25.75 8.47
N CYS A 258 8.89 25.66 7.17
CA CYS A 258 9.27 26.68 6.20
C CYS A 258 8.66 28.05 6.54
N SER A 259 7.39 28.10 6.92
CA SER A 259 6.71 29.30 7.41
C SER A 259 7.43 29.88 8.63
N PHE A 260 7.79 29.05 9.60
CA PHE A 260 8.53 29.46 10.81
C PHE A 260 9.90 30.07 10.45
N PHE A 261 10.75 29.33 9.72
CA PHE A 261 12.11 29.77 9.40
C PHE A 261 12.17 30.93 8.40
N SER A 262 11.07 31.24 7.71
CA SER A 262 10.98 32.44 6.86
C SER A 262 10.83 33.73 7.67
N LYS A 263 10.34 33.64 8.91
CA LYS A 263 10.03 34.78 9.78
C LYS A 263 10.99 34.89 10.95
N GLU A 264 11.42 33.76 11.49
CA GLU A 264 12.18 33.68 12.75
C GLU A 264 13.56 33.04 12.56
N SER A 265 14.55 33.56 13.29
CA SER A 265 15.91 32.99 13.30
C SER A 265 16.03 31.95 14.41
N ALA A 266 15.99 30.67 14.04
CA ALA A 266 16.15 29.53 14.95
C ALA A 266 17.17 28.51 14.41
N PRO A 267 18.49 28.81 14.47
CA PRO A 267 19.52 28.00 13.81
C PRO A 267 19.70 26.60 14.39
N ASN A 268 19.39 26.36 15.67
CA ASN A 268 19.54 25.04 16.27
C ASN A 268 18.36 24.12 15.93
N LEU A 269 17.12 24.64 15.98
CA LEU A 269 15.94 23.96 15.48
C LEU A 269 16.06 23.67 13.98
N LEU A 270 16.54 24.64 13.19
CA LEU A 270 16.73 24.46 11.75
C LEU A 270 17.66 23.28 11.45
N LYS A 271 18.76 23.15 12.18
CA LYS A 271 19.68 22.01 12.02
C LYS A 271 19.01 20.67 12.31
N LEU A 272 18.20 20.58 13.37
CA LEU A 272 17.47 19.36 13.72
C LEU A 272 16.46 18.99 12.63
N VAL A 273 15.65 19.97 12.21
CA VAL A 273 14.61 19.78 11.18
C VAL A 273 15.25 19.38 9.85
N GLN A 274 16.29 20.09 9.40
CA GLN A 274 17.01 19.75 8.16
C GLN A 274 17.59 18.34 8.20
N HIS A 275 18.20 17.95 9.33
CA HIS A 275 18.75 16.61 9.46
C HIS A 275 17.67 15.55 9.33
N VAL A 276 16.57 15.65 10.08
CA VAL A 276 15.48 14.67 10.04
C VAL A 276 14.80 14.64 8.66
N CYS A 277 14.55 15.81 8.04
CA CYS A 277 13.96 15.89 6.71
C CYS A 277 14.87 15.34 5.60
N SER A 278 16.18 15.26 5.82
CA SER A 278 17.13 14.67 4.86
C SER A 278 17.13 13.14 4.85
N ILE A 279 16.49 12.50 5.85
CA ILE A 279 16.44 11.04 5.97
C ILE A 279 15.32 10.50 5.06
N PRO A 280 15.64 9.68 4.04
CA PRO A 280 14.63 9.11 3.16
C PRO A 280 13.81 8.03 3.87
N VAL A 281 12.50 8.05 3.68
CA VAL A 281 11.57 7.04 4.22
C VAL A 281 11.42 5.80 3.35
N SER A 282 11.78 5.90 2.07
CA SER A 282 11.60 4.86 1.08
C SER A 282 12.69 4.94 0.00
N ASN A 283 12.97 3.80 -0.61
CA ASN A 283 13.84 3.70 -1.78
C ASN A 283 13.14 4.16 -3.08
N ALA A 284 11.85 4.51 -3.04
CA ALA A 284 11.07 4.91 -4.21
C ALA A 284 11.66 6.10 -5.00
N PHE A 285 12.38 7.00 -4.33
CA PHE A 285 13.16 8.04 -5.00
C PHE A 285 14.27 7.44 -5.87
N VAL A 286 15.08 6.57 -5.27
CA VAL A 286 16.18 5.88 -5.96
C VAL A 286 15.66 5.00 -7.09
N GLU A 287 14.55 4.29 -6.89
CA GLU A 287 13.93 3.46 -7.93
C GLU A 287 13.45 4.28 -9.13
N ARG A 288 12.94 5.51 -8.93
CA ARG A 288 12.60 6.41 -10.04
C ARG A 288 13.83 6.83 -10.82
N ILE A 289 14.93 7.16 -10.14
CA ILE A 289 16.21 7.46 -10.80
C ILE A 289 16.70 6.25 -11.61
N PHE A 290 16.60 5.03 -11.07
CA PHE A 290 16.95 3.81 -11.81
C PHE A 290 16.03 3.58 -13.02
N SER A 291 14.75 3.90 -12.93
CA SER A 291 13.83 3.82 -14.08
C SER A 291 14.23 4.81 -15.19
N VAL A 292 14.62 6.03 -14.83
CA VAL A 292 15.11 7.03 -15.80
C VAL A 292 16.42 6.56 -16.42
N MET A 293 17.34 6.03 -15.60
CA MET A 293 18.60 5.45 -16.07
C MET A 293 18.34 4.30 -17.06
N GLY A 294 17.35 3.44 -16.81
CA GLY A 294 16.97 2.36 -17.73
C GLY A 294 16.41 2.87 -19.07
N ASN A 295 15.76 4.04 -19.09
CA ASN A 295 15.29 4.67 -20.33
C ASN A 295 16.44 5.32 -21.12
N ILE A 296 17.44 5.86 -20.43
CA ILE A 296 18.64 6.43 -21.04
C ILE A 296 19.52 5.30 -21.61
N TRP A 297 19.66 4.22 -20.83
CA TRP A 297 20.50 3.08 -21.13
C TRP A 297 19.68 1.91 -21.67
N THR A 298 19.18 2.04 -22.90
CA THR A 298 18.51 0.93 -23.60
C THR A 298 19.52 0.03 -24.31
N ASN A 299 19.09 -1.19 -24.67
CA ASN A 299 19.89 -2.10 -25.52
C ASN A 299 20.29 -1.47 -26.87
N GLU A 300 19.53 -0.48 -27.34
CA GLU A 300 19.73 0.25 -28.60
C GLU A 300 20.59 1.52 -28.42
N ARG A 301 20.62 2.10 -27.20
CA ARG A 301 21.29 3.36 -26.85
C ARG A 301 22.37 3.13 -25.77
N ASN A 302 23.22 2.12 -25.98
CA ASN A 302 24.18 1.59 -25.01
C ASN A 302 25.58 2.25 -25.00
N ARG A 303 25.78 3.34 -25.76
CA ARG A 303 27.09 4.01 -25.93
C ARG A 303 27.24 5.34 -25.18
N LEU A 304 26.28 5.71 -24.35
CA LEU A 304 26.45 6.90 -23.50
C LEU A 304 27.53 6.62 -22.47
N GLY A 305 28.54 7.50 -22.42
CA GLY A 305 29.58 7.41 -21.40
C GLY A 305 28.99 7.59 -20.01
N LEU A 306 29.58 6.94 -19.01
CA LEU A 306 29.13 7.01 -17.62
C LEU A 306 28.93 8.45 -17.13
N GLU A 307 29.84 9.36 -17.48
CA GLU A 307 29.78 10.77 -17.10
C GLU A 307 28.61 11.52 -17.76
N THR A 308 28.25 11.16 -18.99
CA THR A 308 27.08 11.72 -19.67
C THR A 308 25.80 11.25 -19.01
N VAL A 309 25.70 9.96 -18.67
CA VAL A 309 24.54 9.40 -17.96
C VAL A 309 24.39 10.04 -16.58
N LYS A 310 25.48 10.19 -15.82
CA LYS A 310 25.46 10.90 -14.53
C LYS A 310 24.97 12.34 -14.69
N SER A 311 25.50 13.07 -15.67
CA SER A 311 25.13 14.47 -15.93
C SER A 311 23.64 14.60 -16.27
N GLU A 312 23.11 13.71 -17.11
CA GLU A 312 21.70 13.69 -17.51
C GLU A 312 20.78 13.36 -16.33
N LEU A 313 21.17 12.39 -15.47
CA LEU A 313 20.44 12.07 -14.25
C LEU A 313 20.43 13.23 -13.24
N CYS A 314 21.54 13.98 -13.11
CA CYS A 314 21.60 15.16 -12.26
C CYS A 314 20.63 16.24 -12.73
N VAL A 315 20.57 16.53 -14.04
CA VAL A 315 19.62 17.49 -14.61
C VAL A 315 18.17 17.05 -14.37
N PHE A 316 17.88 15.75 -14.47
CA PHE A 316 16.54 15.22 -14.20
C PHE A 316 16.13 15.29 -12.72
N SER A 317 17.10 15.27 -11.80
CA SER A 317 16.87 15.23 -10.34
C SER A 317 16.75 16.62 -9.71
N THR A 318 16.90 17.69 -10.49
CA THR A 318 16.84 19.10 -10.03
C THR A 318 15.45 19.67 -10.23
#